data_AF-A0A846BCA1-F1
#
_entry.id   AF-A0A846BCA1-F1
#
_cell.length_a   1.000
_cell.length_b   1.000
_cell.length_c   1.000
_cell.angle_alpha   90.00
_cell.angle_beta   90.00
_cell.angle_gamma   90.00
#
_symmetry.space_group_name_H-M   'P 1'
#
loop_
_entity.id
_entity.type
_entity.pdbx_description
1 polymer ?
#
loop_
_entity_poly.entity_id
_entity_poly.type
_entity_poly.pdbx_seq_one_letter_code
_entity_poly.pdbx_strand_id
1 'polypeptide(L)'
;MFADLDKSLKNILANEMPKDYFSPRNTLLSIYFCMPLDEDIKEKPALNLFLYDVRENLELRSSKWSVERYKNQDGTNPVSVKKPPPTMVDCSYFITSWFAKTSDDFPQQEHQLLGEVMKVLLRFPEIPEQYLHGSLKELDLPVRAACLRPLPTQSLGEFWQAMGGKPKAMLNYTVTIPVPIEDREVEFPLVLESTFHLQQQNSPGG
;
A
#
# COMPACT_ATOMS: atom_id res chain seq x y z
N MET A 1 5.84 5.11 7.74
CA MET A 1 4.98 4.70 6.61
C MET A 1 5.49 3.49 5.82
N PHE A 2 6.51 3.56 4.95
CA PHE A 2 6.96 2.37 4.20
C PHE A 2 7.42 1.22 5.12
N ALA A 3 8.14 1.54 6.19
CA ALA A 3 8.49 0.54 7.21
C ALA A 3 7.26 -0.10 7.88
N ASP A 4 6.15 0.63 7.98
CA ASP A 4 4.89 0.12 8.54
C ASP A 4 4.14 -0.72 7.50
N LEU A 5 4.22 -0.37 6.22
CA LEU A 5 3.74 -1.19 5.11
C LEU A 5 4.48 -2.54 5.09
N ASP A 6 5.81 -2.52 5.14
CA ASP A 6 6.63 -3.74 5.16
C ASP A 6 6.29 -4.63 6.36
N LYS A 7 6.16 -4.05 7.56
CA LYS A 7 5.69 -4.77 8.75
C LYS A 7 4.30 -5.37 8.55
N SER A 8 3.38 -4.62 7.94
CA SER A 8 2.02 -5.09 7.67
C SER A 8 2.01 -6.27 6.70
N LEU A 9 2.77 -6.19 5.61
CA LEU A 9 2.90 -7.28 4.64
C LEU A 9 3.56 -8.52 5.24
N LYS A 10 4.61 -8.33 6.05
CA LYS A 10 5.22 -9.40 6.82
C LYS A 10 4.21 -10.07 7.76
N ASN A 11 3.36 -9.28 8.42
CA ASN A 11 2.36 -9.79 9.35
C ASN A 11 1.29 -10.64 8.64
N ILE A 12 0.76 -10.20 7.49
CA ILE A 12 -0.21 -10.99 6.72
C ILE A 12 0.41 -12.34 6.35
N LEU A 13 1.60 -12.34 5.75
CA LEU A 13 2.26 -13.57 5.31
C LEU A 13 2.61 -14.49 6.48
N ALA A 14 3.08 -13.95 7.61
CA ALA A 14 3.41 -14.75 8.78
C ALA A 14 2.19 -15.46 9.41
N ASN A 15 1.00 -14.84 9.36
CA ASN A 15 -0.21 -15.39 9.98
C ASN A 15 -1.05 -16.26 9.05
N GLU A 16 -1.06 -15.96 7.75
CA GLU A 16 -1.96 -16.60 6.78
C GLU A 16 -1.29 -17.73 5.98
N MET A 17 0.04 -17.82 5.97
CA MET A 17 0.74 -18.94 5.35
C MET A 17 0.38 -20.26 6.06
N PRO A 18 0.18 -21.37 5.32
CA PRO A 18 -0.16 -22.65 5.93
C PRO A 18 0.93 -23.08 6.92
N LYS A 19 0.57 -23.26 8.19
CA LYS A 19 1.50 -23.65 9.26
C LYS A 19 2.20 -24.98 8.96
N ASP A 20 1.47 -25.89 8.31
CA ASP A 20 1.98 -27.21 7.94
C ASP A 20 2.98 -27.16 6.77
N TYR A 21 3.08 -26.05 6.04
CA TYR A 21 4.00 -25.95 4.90
C TYR A 21 5.46 -26.11 5.35
N PHE A 22 5.81 -25.55 6.51
CA PHE A 22 7.17 -25.60 7.05
C PHE A 22 7.33 -26.50 8.29
N SER A 23 6.22 -26.94 8.88
CA SER A 23 6.22 -27.79 10.08
C SER A 23 7.01 -29.11 9.93
N PRO A 24 6.92 -29.87 8.82
CA PRO A 24 7.63 -31.13 8.67
C PRO A 24 9.16 -31.01 8.71
N ARG A 25 9.70 -29.80 8.46
CA ARG A 25 11.14 -29.55 8.38
C ARG A 25 11.66 -28.63 9.50
N ASN A 26 10.81 -28.27 10.48
CA ASN A 26 11.09 -27.24 11.49
C ASN A 26 11.79 -26.00 10.90
N THR A 27 11.38 -25.62 9.69
CA THR A 27 12.07 -24.62 8.90
C THR A 27 11.38 -23.28 9.11
N LEU A 28 12.13 -22.23 9.44
CA LEU A 28 11.57 -20.89 9.53
C LEU A 28 11.58 -20.24 8.15
N LEU A 29 10.49 -19.59 7.78
CA LEU A 29 10.42 -18.78 6.57
C LEU A 29 10.96 -17.37 6.88
N SER A 30 12.08 -17.00 6.27
CA SER A 30 12.62 -15.65 6.39
C SER A 30 11.97 -14.72 5.37
N ILE A 31 11.71 -13.46 5.75
CA ILE A 31 11.07 -12.45 4.89
C ILE A 31 11.99 -11.24 4.78
N TYR A 32 12.35 -10.90 3.55
CA TYR A 32 13.23 -9.79 3.18
C TYR A 32 12.48 -8.73 2.36
N PHE A 33 13.03 -7.50 2.35
CA PHE A 33 12.53 -6.36 1.58
C PHE A 33 13.65 -5.68 0.78
N CYS A 34 14.69 -6.44 0.45
CA CYS A 34 15.89 -5.94 -0.22
C CYS A 34 15.82 -6.16 -1.74
N MET A 35 16.83 -5.66 -2.45
CA MET A 35 17.01 -5.98 -3.85
C MET A 35 17.11 -7.51 -4.02
N PRO A 36 16.44 -8.13 -5.02
CA PRO A 36 16.37 -9.59 -5.14
C PRO A 36 17.67 -10.19 -5.70
N LEU A 37 18.77 -10.04 -4.96
CA LEU A 37 20.06 -10.67 -5.23
C LEU A 37 20.29 -11.85 -4.28
N ASP A 38 20.88 -12.93 -4.80
CA ASP A 38 21.16 -14.14 -4.01
C ASP A 38 22.03 -13.86 -2.78
N GLU A 39 22.98 -12.93 -2.92
CA GLU A 39 23.89 -12.54 -1.85
C GLU A 39 23.21 -11.82 -0.69
N ASP A 40 22.10 -11.12 -0.93
CA ASP A 40 21.35 -10.40 0.11
C ASP A 40 20.40 -11.33 0.89
N ILE A 41 20.05 -12.48 0.32
CA ILE A 41 19.16 -13.47 0.93
C ILE A 41 19.98 -14.50 1.71
N LYS A 42 20.23 -14.20 2.98
CA LYS A 42 21.11 -15.00 3.85
C LYS A 42 20.48 -16.30 4.34
N GLU A 43 19.22 -16.24 4.77
CA GLU A 43 18.50 -17.38 5.35
C GLU A 43 17.46 -17.89 4.35
N LYS A 44 17.55 -19.17 3.99
CA LYS A 44 16.64 -19.82 3.04
C LYS A 44 15.98 -21.03 3.72
N PRO A 45 14.69 -21.30 3.48
CA PRO A 45 13.82 -20.68 2.49
C PRO A 45 13.42 -19.26 2.85
N ALA A 46 13.29 -18.41 1.83
CA ALA A 46 12.95 -17.01 2.01
C ALA A 46 11.90 -16.53 1.01
N LEU A 47 11.12 -15.55 1.44
CA LEU A 47 10.41 -14.63 0.56
C LEU A 47 11.15 -13.29 0.54
N ASN A 48 11.25 -12.68 -0.63
CA ASN A 48 11.72 -11.31 -0.75
C ASN A 48 10.63 -10.48 -1.44
N LEU A 49 10.23 -9.38 -0.81
CA LEU A 49 9.26 -8.41 -1.29
C LEU A 49 10.01 -7.12 -1.63
N PHE A 50 10.47 -6.98 -2.87
CA PHE A 50 11.23 -5.83 -3.31
C PHE A 50 10.31 -4.71 -3.84
N LEU A 51 10.27 -3.56 -3.16
CA LEU A 51 9.53 -2.37 -3.60
C LEU A 51 10.26 -1.75 -4.81
N TYR A 52 9.70 -1.90 -6.01
CA TYR A 52 10.37 -1.47 -7.25
C TYR A 52 9.76 -0.20 -7.87
N ASP A 53 8.51 0.14 -7.52
CA ASP A 53 7.80 1.30 -8.09
C ASP A 53 6.84 1.90 -7.07
N VAL A 54 6.82 3.24 -6.98
CA VAL A 54 5.95 4.01 -6.10
C VAL A 54 5.36 5.16 -6.90
N ARG A 55 4.03 5.22 -7.02
CA ARG A 55 3.33 6.21 -7.84
C ARG A 55 2.06 6.71 -7.17
N GLU A 56 1.70 7.96 -7.43
CA GLU A 56 0.36 8.44 -7.09
C GLU A 56 -0.69 7.69 -7.91
N ASN A 57 -1.74 7.21 -7.24
CA ASN A 57 -2.90 6.63 -7.86
C ASN A 57 -3.91 7.74 -8.19
N LEU A 58 -3.86 8.22 -9.44
CA LEU A 58 -4.72 9.30 -9.91
C LEU A 58 -6.19 8.88 -10.07
N GLU A 59 -6.49 7.58 -10.18
CA GLU A 59 -7.86 7.08 -10.29
C GLU A 59 -8.60 7.16 -8.95
N LEU A 60 -7.89 6.90 -7.85
CA LEU A 60 -8.42 6.98 -6.49
C LEU A 60 -8.27 8.36 -5.86
N ARG A 61 -7.89 9.37 -6.65
CA ARG A 61 -7.75 10.74 -6.18
C ARG A 61 -9.11 11.31 -5.78
N SER A 62 -9.30 11.53 -4.48
CA SER A 62 -10.45 12.28 -3.99
C SER A 62 -10.25 13.78 -4.25
N SER A 63 -11.29 14.46 -4.74
CA SER A 63 -11.33 15.93 -4.82
C SER A 63 -12.03 16.59 -3.63
N LYS A 64 -12.52 15.78 -2.67
CA LYS A 64 -13.31 16.28 -1.54
C LYS A 64 -12.41 16.57 -0.35
N TRP A 65 -12.34 17.84 0.02
CA TRP A 65 -11.75 18.29 1.28
C TRP A 65 -12.65 17.86 2.45
N SER A 66 -12.05 17.35 3.53
CA SER A 66 -12.78 17.14 4.78
C SER A 66 -12.86 18.47 5.54
N VAL A 67 -14.01 18.73 6.18
CA VAL A 67 -14.21 19.91 7.04
C VAL A 67 -14.36 19.41 8.46
N GLU A 68 -13.35 19.63 9.30
CA GLU A 68 -13.42 19.33 10.72
C GLU A 68 -13.77 20.62 11.47
N ARG A 69 -14.76 20.54 12.38
CA ARG A 69 -15.22 21.69 13.18
C ARG A 69 -14.67 21.55 14.60
N TYR A 70 -13.92 22.55 15.03
CA TYR A 70 -13.41 22.63 16.40
C TYR A 70 -14.08 23.79 17.15
N LYS A 71 -14.29 23.62 18.46
CA LYS A 71 -14.57 24.74 19.35
C LYS A 71 -13.23 25.32 19.79
N ASN A 72 -13.02 26.62 19.62
CA ASN A 72 -11.84 27.28 20.22
C ASN A 72 -11.79 27.03 21.73
N GLN A 73 -10.58 27.03 22.28
CA GLN A 73 -10.33 26.86 23.73
C GLN A 73 -11.08 27.90 24.58
N ASP A 74 -11.40 29.07 24.00
CA ASP A 74 -12.17 30.15 24.63
C ASP A 74 -13.70 30.03 24.49
N GLY A 75 -14.21 28.98 23.82
CA GLY A 75 -15.65 28.67 23.70
C GLY A 75 -16.48 29.63 22.85
N THR A 76 -15.90 30.71 22.31
CA THR A 76 -16.63 31.83 21.70
C THR A 76 -16.76 31.78 20.18
N ASN A 77 -15.86 31.10 19.46
CA ASN A 77 -15.99 30.92 18.02
C ASN A 77 -15.67 29.48 17.56
N PRO A 78 -16.57 28.83 16.81
CA PRO A 78 -16.23 27.59 16.11
C PRO A 78 -15.29 27.88 14.93
N VAL A 79 -14.16 27.17 14.88
CA VAL A 79 -13.20 27.22 13.76
C VAL A 79 -13.42 25.99 12.89
N SER A 80 -13.37 26.16 11.56
CA SER A 80 -13.37 25.03 10.62
C SER A 80 -11.97 24.87 10.04
N VAL A 81 -11.39 23.68 10.21
CA VAL A 81 -10.14 23.29 9.54
C VAL A 81 -10.53 22.46 8.32
N LYS A 82 -10.11 22.91 7.13
CA LYS A 82 -10.18 22.09 5.94
C LYS A 82 -8.88 21.32 5.77
N LYS A 83 -8.95 19.99 5.76
CA LYS A 83 -7.80 19.13 5.43
C LYS A 83 -7.91 18.66 3.98
N PRO A 84 -6.81 18.70 3.20
CA PRO A 84 -6.80 18.08 1.90
C PRO A 84 -7.02 16.58 2.05
N PRO A 85 -7.70 15.92 1.08
CA PRO A 85 -7.80 14.47 1.09
C PRO A 85 -6.39 13.86 1.01
N PRO A 86 -6.17 12.67 1.61
CA PRO A 86 -4.89 11.98 1.49
C PRO A 86 -4.62 11.63 0.02
N THR A 87 -3.34 11.68 -0.34
CA THR A 87 -2.87 11.17 -1.63
C THR A 87 -2.87 9.66 -1.57
N MET A 88 -3.55 9.02 -2.53
CA MET A 88 -3.49 7.56 -2.67
C MET A 88 -2.23 7.21 -3.43
N VAL A 89 -1.39 6.33 -2.87
CA VAL A 89 -0.10 5.94 -3.45
C VAL A 89 -0.07 4.45 -3.68
N ASP A 90 0.17 4.04 -4.93
CA ASP A 90 0.42 2.66 -5.33
C ASP A 90 1.90 2.33 -5.05
N CYS A 91 2.12 1.34 -4.18
CA CYS A 91 3.42 0.75 -3.86
C CYS A 91 3.50 -0.65 -4.47
N SER A 92 4.31 -0.83 -5.51
CA SER A 92 4.41 -2.10 -6.25
C SER A 92 5.66 -2.89 -5.86
N TYR A 93 5.42 -4.15 -5.47
CA TYR A 93 6.43 -5.09 -5.01
C TYR A 93 6.60 -6.24 -5.99
N PHE A 94 7.85 -6.66 -6.20
CA PHE A 94 8.16 -7.98 -6.75
C PHE A 94 8.37 -8.97 -5.62
N ILE A 95 7.56 -10.01 -5.61
CA ILE A 95 7.65 -11.09 -4.64
C ILE A 95 8.36 -12.27 -5.29
N THR A 96 9.50 -12.64 -4.72
CA THR A 96 10.33 -13.76 -5.17
C THR A 96 10.54 -14.75 -4.04
N SER A 97 10.64 -16.04 -4.37
CA SER A 97 10.98 -17.10 -3.42
C SER A 97 12.43 -17.55 -3.63
N TRP A 98 13.06 -17.98 -2.53
CA TRP A 98 14.46 -18.38 -2.52
C TRP A 98 14.64 -19.66 -1.73
N PHE A 99 15.27 -20.66 -2.34
CA PHE A 99 15.65 -21.90 -1.69
C PHE A 99 17.15 -22.15 -1.82
N ALA A 100 17.71 -22.89 -0.86
CA ALA A 100 19.10 -23.30 -0.95
C ALA A 100 19.29 -24.18 -2.19
N LYS A 101 20.36 -23.91 -2.97
CA LYS A 101 20.70 -24.68 -4.18
C LYS A 101 21.41 -25.99 -3.83
N THR A 102 20.85 -26.72 -2.87
CA THR A 102 21.41 -27.97 -2.33
C THR A 102 20.83 -29.21 -3.01
N SER A 103 19.71 -29.07 -3.71
CA SER A 103 19.00 -30.13 -4.42
C SER A 103 18.45 -29.62 -5.74
N ASP A 104 18.35 -30.49 -6.75
CA ASP A 104 17.89 -30.11 -8.09
C ASP A 104 16.42 -29.67 -8.16
N ASP A 105 15.65 -29.95 -7.11
CA ASP A 105 14.23 -29.60 -7.00
C ASP A 105 13.98 -28.18 -6.43
N PHE A 106 15.03 -27.39 -6.18
CA PHE A 106 14.89 -26.02 -5.67
C PHE A 106 13.96 -25.14 -6.53
N PRO A 107 13.94 -25.21 -7.88
CA PRO A 107 13.01 -24.40 -8.68
C PRO A 107 11.55 -24.79 -8.46
N GLN A 108 11.27 -26.08 -8.26
CA GLN A 108 9.92 -26.57 -7.96
C GLN A 108 9.49 -26.11 -6.57
N GLN A 109 10.40 -26.14 -5.58
CA GLN A 109 10.14 -25.62 -4.24
C GLN A 109 9.87 -24.10 -4.25
N GLU A 110 10.62 -23.35 -5.07
CA GLU A 110 10.36 -21.92 -5.31
C GLU A 110 8.95 -21.69 -5.87
N HIS A 111 8.57 -22.42 -6.92
CA HIS A 111 7.23 -22.30 -7.51
C HIS A 111 6.11 -22.71 -6.55
N GLN A 112 6.31 -23.77 -5.76
CA GLN A 112 5.34 -24.20 -4.75
C GLN A 112 5.12 -23.10 -3.70
N LEU A 113 6.20 -22.49 -3.20
CA LEU A 113 6.12 -21.42 -2.22
C LEU A 113 5.42 -20.19 -2.79
N LEU A 114 5.77 -19.78 -4.02
CA LEU A 114 5.07 -18.67 -4.70
C LEU A 114 3.59 -18.99 -4.92
N GLY A 115 3.24 -20.24 -5.23
CA GLY A 115 1.86 -20.68 -5.36
C GLY A 115 1.03 -20.51 -4.09
N GLU A 116 1.60 -20.87 -2.93
CA GLU A 116 0.94 -20.66 -1.63
C GLU A 116 0.82 -19.17 -1.28
N VAL A 117 1.88 -18.39 -1.50
CA VAL A 117 1.84 -16.94 -1.29
C VAL A 117 0.78 -16.29 -2.18
N MET A 118 0.69 -16.67 -3.45
CA MET A 118 -0.32 -16.17 -4.37
C MET A 118 -1.74 -16.43 -3.86
N LYS A 119 -2.02 -17.65 -3.34
CA LYS A 119 -3.33 -17.97 -2.76
C LYS A 119 -3.64 -17.10 -1.54
N VAL A 120 -2.66 -16.83 -0.68
CA VAL A 120 -2.81 -15.95 0.48
C VAL A 120 -3.13 -14.53 0.01
N LEU A 121 -2.33 -13.94 -0.87
CA LEU A 121 -2.50 -12.55 -1.30
C LEU A 121 -3.82 -12.31 -2.03
N LEU A 122 -4.29 -13.27 -2.83
CA LEU A 122 -5.57 -13.17 -3.54
C LEU A 122 -6.79 -13.16 -2.59
N ARG A 123 -6.65 -13.64 -1.34
CA ARG A 123 -7.73 -13.58 -0.34
C ARG A 123 -7.92 -12.19 0.25
N PHE A 124 -6.94 -11.29 0.09
CA PHE A 124 -6.92 -9.97 0.73
C PHE A 124 -6.83 -8.85 -0.32
N PRO A 125 -7.91 -8.57 -1.08
CA PRO A 125 -7.97 -7.39 -1.96
C PRO A 125 -7.98 -6.06 -1.17
N GLU A 126 -8.27 -6.13 0.13
CA GLU A 126 -8.05 -5.08 1.11
C GLU A 126 -7.32 -5.71 2.30
N ILE A 127 -6.33 -5.02 2.85
CA ILE A 127 -5.56 -5.49 3.99
C ILE A 127 -6.38 -5.22 5.28
N PRO A 128 -6.79 -6.27 6.01
CA PRO A 128 -7.50 -6.11 7.27
C PRO A 128 -6.72 -5.28 8.30
N GLU A 129 -7.44 -4.47 9.08
CA GLU A 129 -6.86 -3.59 10.10
C GLU A 129 -5.98 -4.34 11.13
N GLN A 130 -6.34 -5.58 11.47
CA GLN A 130 -5.56 -6.43 12.39
C GLN A 130 -4.13 -6.71 11.90
N TYR A 131 -3.89 -6.60 10.59
CA TYR A 131 -2.57 -6.78 10.00
C TYR A 131 -1.81 -5.47 9.81
N LEU A 132 -2.49 -4.33 9.80
CA LEU A 132 -1.90 -3.02 9.63
C LEU A 132 -1.07 -2.60 10.85
N HIS A 133 -0.01 -1.84 10.59
CA HIS A 133 0.92 -1.33 11.59
C HIS A 133 1.07 0.19 11.52
N GLY A 134 1.43 0.79 12.66
CA GLY A 134 1.83 2.19 12.78
C GLY A 134 0.85 3.14 12.11
N SER A 135 1.38 4.06 11.31
CA SER A 135 0.58 5.10 10.64
C SER A 135 -0.53 4.55 9.75
N LEU A 136 -0.37 3.35 9.17
CA LEU A 136 -1.39 2.78 8.28
C LEU A 136 -2.64 2.31 9.05
N LYS A 137 -2.45 1.91 10.32
CA LYS A 137 -3.56 1.54 11.19
C LYS A 137 -4.27 2.77 11.76
N GLU A 138 -3.51 3.81 12.08
CA GLU A 138 -4.04 5.04 12.69
C GLU A 138 -4.91 5.87 11.74
N LEU A 139 -4.72 5.74 10.42
CA LEU A 139 -5.45 6.52 9.42
C LEU A 139 -6.91 6.10 9.24
N ASP A 140 -7.31 4.92 9.73
CA ASP A 140 -8.67 4.36 9.58
C ASP A 140 -9.22 4.46 8.14
N LEU A 141 -8.34 4.23 7.17
CA LEU A 141 -8.64 4.28 5.75
C LEU A 141 -8.25 2.95 5.09
N PRO A 142 -9.05 2.47 4.11
CA PRO A 142 -8.82 1.17 3.50
C PRO A 142 -7.50 1.11 2.74
N VAL A 143 -6.65 0.16 3.13
CA VAL A 143 -5.42 -0.17 2.41
C VAL A 143 -5.73 -1.27 1.41
N ARG A 144 -5.82 -0.91 0.13
CA ARG A 144 -6.20 -1.85 -0.93
C ARG A 144 -5.00 -2.55 -1.51
N ALA A 145 -5.20 -3.76 -1.99
CA ALA A 145 -4.15 -4.55 -2.61
C ALA A 145 -4.63 -5.22 -3.89
N ALA A 146 -3.71 -5.34 -4.85
CA ALA A 146 -3.93 -6.03 -6.11
C ALA A 146 -2.74 -6.93 -6.41
N CYS A 147 -3.00 -8.23 -6.48
CA CYS A 147 -2.02 -9.23 -6.89
C CYS A 147 -2.14 -9.52 -8.40
N LEU A 148 -1.01 -9.85 -9.03
CA LEU A 148 -0.92 -10.27 -10.43
C LEU A 148 -1.29 -9.19 -11.46
N ARG A 149 -1.14 -7.90 -11.12
CA ARG A 149 -1.32 -6.82 -12.09
C ARG A 149 -0.31 -7.00 -13.25
N PRO A 150 -0.76 -6.91 -14.52
CA PRO A 150 0.12 -7.05 -15.68
C PRO A 150 1.26 -6.03 -15.65
N LEU A 151 2.44 -6.48 -16.04
CA LEU A 151 3.61 -5.62 -16.26
C LEU A 151 3.90 -5.54 -17.76
N PRO A 152 4.38 -4.38 -18.26
CA PRO A 152 4.96 -4.33 -19.60
C PRO A 152 6.15 -5.28 -19.71
N THR A 153 6.11 -6.22 -20.67
CA THR A 153 7.13 -7.27 -20.82
C THR A 153 8.54 -6.71 -21.06
N GLN A 154 8.65 -5.58 -21.76
CA GLN A 154 9.91 -4.87 -21.99
C GLN A 154 10.56 -4.40 -20.68
N SER A 155 9.78 -3.80 -19.78
CA SER A 155 10.29 -3.36 -18.47
C SER A 155 10.82 -4.51 -17.60
N LEU A 156 10.25 -5.72 -17.73
CA LEU A 156 10.70 -6.87 -16.96
C LEU A 156 12.05 -7.41 -17.47
N GLY A 157 12.26 -7.42 -18.78
CA GLY A 157 13.53 -7.82 -19.38
C GLY A 157 14.67 -6.88 -18.96
N GLU A 158 14.45 -5.58 -19.09
CA GLU A 158 15.42 -4.55 -18.66
C GLU A 158 15.73 -4.63 -17.18
N PHE A 159 14.70 -4.82 -16.35
CA PHE A 159 14.87 -5.01 -14.90
C PHE A 159 15.81 -6.18 -14.61
N TRP A 160 15.56 -7.36 -15.19
CA TRP A 160 16.41 -8.51 -14.94
C TRP A 160 17.83 -8.34 -15.49
N GLN A 161 18.00 -7.66 -16.62
CA GLN A 161 19.34 -7.33 -17.14
C GLN A 161 20.11 -6.43 -16.19
N ALA A 162 19.48 -5.38 -15.65
CA ALA A 162 20.08 -4.51 -14.64
C ALA A 162 20.46 -5.26 -13.36
N MET A 163 19.70 -6.31 -13.03
CA MET A 163 19.92 -7.21 -11.89
C MET A 163 20.92 -8.35 -12.16
N GLY A 164 21.73 -8.23 -13.22
CA GLY A 164 22.76 -9.22 -13.56
C GLY A 164 22.28 -10.40 -14.41
N GLY A 165 21.12 -10.26 -15.08
CA GLY A 165 20.64 -11.18 -16.11
C GLY A 165 20.13 -12.53 -15.60
N LYS A 166 19.68 -12.61 -14.34
CA LYS A 166 19.20 -13.85 -13.71
C LYS A 166 17.70 -13.79 -13.44
N PRO A 167 16.84 -14.02 -14.46
CA PRO A 167 15.40 -13.97 -14.26
C PRO A 167 14.94 -15.06 -13.29
N LYS A 168 13.97 -14.71 -12.44
CA LYS A 168 13.25 -15.63 -11.55
C LYS A 168 11.75 -15.48 -11.74
N ALA A 169 11.01 -16.54 -11.41
CA ALA A 169 9.56 -16.43 -11.24
C ALA A 169 9.26 -15.42 -10.11
N MET A 170 8.25 -14.58 -10.33
CA MET A 170 7.86 -13.56 -9.37
C MET A 170 6.37 -13.24 -9.45
N LEU A 171 5.82 -12.71 -8.37
CA LEU A 171 4.48 -12.15 -8.33
C LEU A 171 4.58 -10.63 -8.26
N ASN A 172 3.80 -9.95 -9.09
CA ASN A 172 3.59 -8.51 -8.94
C ASN A 172 2.50 -8.25 -7.91
N TYR A 173 2.76 -7.40 -6.94
CA TYR A 173 1.81 -7.07 -5.87
C TYR A 173 1.81 -5.57 -5.59
N THR A 174 0.71 -4.90 -5.87
CA THR A 174 0.55 -3.46 -5.64
C THR A 174 -0.33 -3.23 -4.43
N VAL A 175 0.14 -2.42 -3.48
CA VAL A 175 -0.63 -1.96 -2.33
C VAL A 175 -0.87 -0.47 -2.46
N THR A 176 -2.13 -0.05 -2.42
CA THR A 176 -2.50 1.36 -2.42
C THR A 176 -2.69 1.83 -0.98
N ILE A 177 -1.82 2.74 -0.53
CA ILE A 177 -1.87 3.34 0.81
C ILE A 177 -2.33 4.80 0.75
N PRO A 178 -3.07 5.28 1.77
CA PRO A 178 -3.34 6.70 1.95
C PRO A 178 -2.13 7.41 2.58
N VAL A 179 -1.74 8.55 2.03
CA VAL A 179 -0.65 9.41 2.53
C VAL A 179 -1.22 10.80 2.86
N PRO A 180 -1.30 11.18 4.15
CA PRO A 180 -1.72 12.51 4.55
C PRO A 180 -0.79 13.60 3.99
N ILE A 181 -1.34 14.77 3.71
CA ILE A 181 -0.57 15.97 3.35
C ILE A 181 -0.59 16.90 4.56
N GLU A 182 0.48 16.91 5.34
CA GLU A 182 0.54 17.56 6.66
C GLU A 182 0.51 19.11 6.62
N ASP A 183 0.64 19.76 5.44
CA ASP A 183 0.97 21.19 5.36
C ASP A 183 -0.14 22.13 4.81
N ARG A 184 -1.42 21.72 4.81
CA ARG A 184 -2.52 22.61 4.35
C ARG A 184 -3.75 22.59 5.26
N GLU A 185 -3.55 22.76 6.55
CA GLU A 185 -4.65 23.20 7.41
C GLU A 185 -4.93 24.67 7.12
N VAL A 186 -6.00 24.93 6.35
CA VAL A 186 -6.48 26.30 6.17
C VAL A 186 -7.64 26.49 7.14
N GLU A 187 -7.42 27.33 8.14
CA GLU A 187 -8.47 27.79 9.04
C GLU A 187 -9.40 28.73 8.28
N PHE A 188 -10.68 28.42 8.31
CA PHE A 188 -11.73 29.32 7.82
C PHE A 188 -12.62 29.74 8.98
N PRO A 189 -12.99 31.03 9.07
CA PRO A 189 -14.05 31.44 9.97
C PRO A 189 -15.36 30.75 9.57
N LEU A 190 -16.10 30.23 10.55
CA LEU A 190 -17.39 29.59 10.27
C LEU A 190 -18.38 30.65 9.78
N VAL A 191 -18.95 30.46 8.59
CA VAL A 191 -20.06 31.30 8.11
C VAL A 191 -21.31 30.90 8.90
N LEU A 192 -21.69 31.75 9.86
CA LEU A 192 -22.85 31.56 10.73
C LEU A 192 -24.14 32.10 10.12
N GLU A 193 -24.04 33.04 9.17
CA GLU A 193 -25.18 33.76 8.63
C GLU A 193 -25.03 33.98 7.13
N SER A 194 -26.12 33.77 6.39
CA SER A 194 -26.21 34.06 4.95
C SER A 194 -27.32 35.07 4.71
N THR A 195 -26.97 36.29 4.32
CA THR A 195 -27.95 37.34 4.01
C THR A 195 -28.21 37.37 2.51
N PHE A 196 -29.48 37.18 2.11
CA PHE A 196 -29.89 37.23 0.72
C PHE A 196 -30.61 38.55 0.44
N HIS A 197 -30.08 39.36 -0.46
CA HIS A 197 -30.78 40.55 -0.97
C HIS A 197 -31.44 40.23 -2.30
N LEU A 198 -32.77 40.18 -2.30
CA LEU A 198 -33.57 40.05 -3.52
C LEU A 198 -33.97 41.47 -3.98
N GLN A 199 -33.53 41.87 -5.17
CA GLN A 199 -33.91 43.15 -5.76
C GLN A 199 -34.72 42.89 -7.03
N GLN A 200 -35.97 43.38 -7.06
CA GLN A 200 -36.82 43.26 -8.23
C GLN A 200 -36.41 44.32 -9.25
N GLN A 201 -35.84 43.88 -10.37
CA GLN A 201 -35.47 44.76 -11.47
C GLN A 201 -36.74 45.07 -12.26
N ASN A 202 -37.39 46.19 -11.95
CA ASN A 202 -38.47 46.68 -12.78
C ASN A 202 -37.86 47.26 -14.07
N SER A 203 -38.14 46.59 -15.20
CA SER A 203 -37.89 47.16 -16.52
C SER A 203 -38.70 48.45 -16.67
N PRO A 204 -38.14 49.52 -17.26
CA PRO A 204 -38.92 50.71 -17.54
C PRO A 204 -39.97 50.36 -18.60
N GLY A 205 -41.25 50.37 -18.22
CA GLY A 205 -42.36 50.26 -19.16
C GLY A 205 -42.45 51.53 -20.01
N GLY A 206 -42.55 51.36 -21.32
CA GLY A 206 -42.91 52.40 -22.28
C GLY A 206 -44.41 52.64 -22.38
#